data_AF-A0A947CB35-F1
#
_entry.id   AF-A0A947CB35-F1
#
_cell.length_a   1.000
_cell.length_b   1.000
_cell.length_c   1.000
_cell.angle_alpha   90.00
_cell.angle_beta   90.00
_cell.angle_gamma   90.00
#
_symmetry.space_group_name_H-M   'P 1'
#
loop_
_entity.id
_entity.type
_entity.pdbx_description
1 polymer ?
#
loop_
_entity_poly.entity_id
_entity_poly.type
_entity_poly.pdbx_seq_one_letter_code
_entity_poly.pdbx_strand_id
1 'polypeptide(L)'
;MSTLEVCLVRHGQSVSNAEGVWQGQGDSPLSDLGRTQVKALGAAILEEQYDMVLSSDLSRAADTAKAAGVEVEHDAAWREIHVGDWEGLTMEQVVERFPEQIAALKDRRTFAIGGGESWPEVFRRADASLQTLRQRMPEGGRAIVFTHGGIIAALLSGLLGVRDRFPWPLGRMRNTGRTTLRFSGGQVELVAHNDDSHVPMDLQQAYEPRADQVVVHLTSISTDNAATDTATTDFNSAIKSARNAGAGGVVSVSGTSHQIAELAQATSGASTREFRFLAPPKGRSSRLLISESHQMLLDYGLPIVQI
;
A
#
# COMPACT_ATOMS: atom_id res chain seq x y z
N MET A 1 -3.50 -27.30 0.20
CA MET A 1 -3.75 -26.41 1.36
C MET A 1 -4.78 -25.39 0.90
N SER A 2 -5.78 -25.10 1.72
CA SER A 2 -6.76 -24.05 1.43
C SER A 2 -6.10 -22.67 1.48
N THR A 3 -6.53 -21.81 0.56
CA THR A 3 -5.99 -20.46 0.39
C THR A 3 -7.01 -19.44 0.86
N LEU A 4 -6.62 -18.52 1.75
CA LEU A 4 -7.45 -17.38 2.12
C LEU A 4 -7.04 -16.15 1.33
N GLU A 5 -7.99 -15.33 0.91
CA GLU A 5 -7.71 -14.05 0.23
C GLU A 5 -8.30 -12.88 1.01
N VAL A 6 -7.50 -11.84 1.25
CA VAL A 6 -7.93 -10.62 1.95
C VAL A 6 -7.62 -9.42 1.05
N CYS A 7 -8.66 -8.74 0.57
CA CYS A 7 -8.54 -7.49 -0.16
C CYS A 7 -8.73 -6.31 0.81
N LEU A 8 -7.67 -5.52 1.02
CA LEU A 8 -7.71 -4.29 1.80
C LEU A 8 -7.96 -3.11 0.86
N VAL A 9 -8.95 -2.27 1.17
CA VAL A 9 -9.32 -1.12 0.36
C VAL A 9 -9.14 0.15 1.18
N ARG A 10 -8.33 1.11 0.71
CA ARG A 10 -8.32 2.46 1.33
C ARG A 10 -9.61 3.18 0.98
N HIS A 11 -10.20 3.90 1.94
CA HIS A 11 -11.36 4.76 1.70
C HIS A 11 -11.18 5.72 0.49
N GLY A 12 -12.29 6.12 -0.14
CA GLY A 12 -12.31 7.16 -1.17
C GLY A 12 -11.82 8.51 -0.66
N GLN A 13 -11.49 9.45 -1.55
CA GLN A 13 -11.00 10.77 -1.12
C GLN A 13 -11.99 11.43 -0.15
N SER A 14 -11.49 11.85 1.00
CA SER A 14 -12.26 12.65 1.97
C SER A 14 -12.01 14.15 1.78
N VAL A 15 -12.85 14.99 2.39
CA VAL A 15 -12.65 16.44 2.41
C VAL A 15 -11.28 16.79 3.00
N SER A 16 -10.91 16.21 4.14
CA SER A 16 -9.58 16.42 4.73
C SER A 16 -8.43 15.93 3.84
N ASN A 17 -8.62 14.91 3.00
CA ASN A 17 -7.60 14.56 2.01
C ASN A 17 -7.43 15.66 0.97
N ALA A 18 -8.53 16.24 0.47
CA ALA A 18 -8.48 17.32 -0.50
C ALA A 18 -7.84 18.58 0.09
N GLU A 19 -8.03 18.83 1.38
CA GLU A 19 -7.44 19.96 2.13
C GLU A 19 -6.00 19.70 2.58
N GLY A 20 -5.49 18.47 2.45
CA GLY A 20 -4.12 18.12 2.86
C GLY A 20 -3.90 18.12 4.37
N VAL A 21 -4.94 17.93 5.17
CA VAL A 21 -4.86 17.90 6.64
C VAL A 21 -4.87 16.46 7.18
N TRP A 22 -4.26 16.29 8.35
CA TRP A 22 -4.25 15.02 9.07
C TRP A 22 -5.64 14.68 9.60
N GLN A 23 -6.09 13.44 9.39
CA GLN A 23 -7.44 13.00 9.79
C GLN A 23 -7.47 12.17 11.07
N GLY A 24 -6.48 11.30 11.26
CA GLY A 24 -6.51 10.28 12.30
C GLY A 24 -7.85 9.57 12.44
N GLN A 25 -8.40 9.59 13.65
CA GLN A 25 -9.70 9.00 13.96
C GLN A 25 -10.86 10.01 13.95
N GLY A 26 -10.56 11.28 13.69
CA GLY A 26 -11.54 12.31 13.39
C GLY A 26 -12.40 11.96 12.19
N ASP A 27 -13.64 12.44 12.25
CA ASP A 27 -14.60 12.23 11.19
C ASP A 27 -14.36 13.22 10.04
N SER A 28 -14.31 12.70 8.81
CA SER A 28 -14.24 13.51 7.60
C SER A 28 -15.04 12.80 6.52
N PRO A 29 -16.09 13.42 5.97
CA PRO A 29 -16.89 12.80 4.93
C PRO A 29 -16.11 12.67 3.62
N LEU A 30 -16.61 11.82 2.72
CA LEU A 30 -16.13 11.73 1.34
C LEU A 30 -16.35 13.05 0.58
N SER A 31 -15.35 13.47 -0.20
CA SER A 31 -15.48 14.54 -1.19
C SER A 31 -16.31 14.09 -2.40
N ASP A 32 -16.67 15.02 -3.30
CA ASP A 32 -17.36 14.67 -4.54
C ASP A 32 -16.53 13.75 -5.45
N LEU A 33 -15.21 13.98 -5.50
CA LEU A 33 -14.27 13.07 -6.17
C LEU A 33 -14.26 11.71 -5.47
N GLY A 34 -14.21 11.68 -4.13
CA GLY A 34 -14.28 10.43 -3.37
C GLY A 34 -15.53 9.62 -3.66
N ARG A 35 -16.70 10.27 -3.73
CA ARG A 35 -17.96 9.61 -4.10
C ARG A 35 -17.91 9.03 -5.52
N THR A 36 -17.23 9.71 -6.44
CA THR A 36 -17.04 9.21 -7.81
C THR A 36 -16.10 8.00 -7.84
N GLN A 37 -15.01 8.03 -7.08
CA GLN A 37 -14.10 6.89 -6.92
C GLN A 37 -14.82 5.67 -6.32
N VAL A 38 -15.68 5.88 -5.31
CA VAL A 38 -16.49 4.81 -4.69
C VAL A 38 -17.45 4.16 -5.68
N LYS A 39 -18.08 4.94 -6.57
CA LYS A 39 -18.92 4.38 -7.64
C LYS A 39 -18.12 3.51 -8.61
N ALA A 40 -16.94 3.97 -9.02
CA ALA A 40 -16.06 3.20 -9.90
C ALA A 40 -15.55 1.91 -9.23
N LEU A 41 -15.19 1.99 -7.95
CA LEU A 41 -14.84 0.82 -7.15
C LEU A 41 -16.00 -0.17 -7.08
N GLY A 42 -17.22 0.30 -6.80
CA GLY A 42 -18.42 -0.54 -6.75
C GLY A 42 -18.62 -1.32 -8.05
N ALA A 43 -18.53 -0.65 -9.21
CA ALA A 43 -18.62 -1.31 -10.50
C ALA A 43 -17.55 -2.41 -10.71
N ALA A 44 -16.37 -2.26 -10.12
CA ALA A 44 -15.29 -3.23 -10.22
C ALA A 44 -15.44 -4.44 -9.28
N ILE A 45 -16.04 -4.25 -8.10
CA ILE A 45 -16.11 -5.30 -7.07
C ILE A 45 -17.47 -5.98 -6.96
N LEU A 46 -18.54 -5.44 -7.55
CA LEU A 46 -19.91 -5.95 -7.37
C LEU A 46 -20.09 -7.39 -7.89
N GLU A 47 -19.35 -7.76 -8.92
CA GLU A 47 -19.37 -9.12 -9.48
C GLU A 47 -18.38 -10.07 -8.78
N GLU A 48 -17.55 -9.56 -7.88
CA GLU A 48 -16.61 -10.36 -7.12
C GLU A 48 -17.29 -10.95 -5.87
N GLN A 49 -17.11 -12.26 -5.64
CA GLN A 49 -17.69 -12.92 -4.46
C GLN A 49 -16.76 -12.80 -3.24
N TYR A 50 -17.25 -12.19 -2.17
CA TYR A 50 -16.59 -12.10 -0.87
C TYR A 50 -17.46 -12.78 0.21
N ASP A 51 -16.87 -13.68 0.97
CA ASP A 51 -17.52 -14.37 2.10
C ASP A 51 -17.67 -13.46 3.32
N MET A 52 -16.78 -12.46 3.43
CA MET A 52 -16.80 -11.48 4.51
C MET A 52 -16.55 -10.06 3.98
N VAL A 53 -17.37 -9.11 4.41
CA VAL A 53 -17.26 -7.69 4.05
C VAL A 53 -17.17 -6.88 5.34
N LEU A 54 -16.01 -6.29 5.60
CA LEU A 54 -15.75 -5.52 6.82
C LEU A 54 -15.36 -4.09 6.48
N SER A 55 -15.61 -3.18 7.41
CA SER A 55 -15.17 -1.79 7.31
C SER A 55 -14.73 -1.27 8.66
N SER A 56 -13.76 -0.36 8.65
CA SER A 56 -13.68 0.62 9.74
C SER A 56 -15.02 1.33 9.89
N ASP A 57 -15.35 1.67 11.12
CA ASP A 57 -16.54 2.42 11.51
C ASP A 57 -16.43 3.94 11.28
N LEU A 58 -15.26 4.47 10.88
CA LEU A 58 -15.13 5.88 10.49
C LEU A 58 -15.89 6.15 9.19
N SER A 59 -16.62 7.28 9.12
CA SER A 59 -17.62 7.51 8.07
C SER A 59 -17.07 7.37 6.66
N ARG A 60 -15.87 7.87 6.36
CA ARG A 60 -15.22 7.74 5.04
C ARG A 60 -15.02 6.28 4.61
N ALA A 61 -14.65 5.40 5.54
CA ALA A 61 -14.48 3.97 5.24
C ALA A 61 -15.84 3.30 5.12
N ALA A 62 -16.75 3.55 6.06
CA ALA A 62 -18.11 3.04 6.04
C ALA A 62 -18.89 3.44 4.77
N ASP A 63 -18.78 4.70 4.35
CA ASP A 63 -19.38 5.20 3.11
C ASP A 63 -18.73 4.60 1.86
N THR A 64 -17.42 4.32 1.90
CA THR A 64 -16.74 3.59 0.83
C THR A 64 -17.24 2.15 0.76
N ALA A 65 -17.45 1.49 1.90
CA ALA A 65 -17.88 0.10 1.99
C ALA A 65 -19.26 -0.16 1.37
N LYS A 66 -20.11 0.87 1.26
CA LYS A 66 -21.38 0.81 0.53
C LYS A 66 -21.20 0.38 -0.93
N ALA A 67 -20.00 0.55 -1.50
CA ALA A 67 -19.66 0.03 -2.83
C ALA A 67 -19.83 -1.48 -2.98
N ALA A 68 -19.74 -2.25 -1.89
CA ALA A 68 -19.91 -3.70 -1.91
C ALA A 68 -21.37 -4.13 -2.20
N GLY A 69 -22.34 -3.25 -2.01
CA GLY A 69 -23.76 -3.54 -2.29
C GLY A 69 -24.41 -4.59 -1.36
N VAL A 70 -23.72 -4.99 -0.29
CA VAL A 70 -24.16 -5.99 0.69
C VAL A 70 -24.00 -5.46 2.12
N GLU A 71 -24.47 -6.22 3.11
CA GLU A 71 -24.26 -5.89 4.52
C GLU A 71 -22.77 -5.83 4.86
N VAL A 72 -22.38 -4.83 5.65
CA VAL A 72 -20.99 -4.56 6.03
C VAL A 72 -20.87 -4.66 7.54
N GLU A 73 -19.94 -5.47 8.01
CA GLU A 73 -19.57 -5.50 9.42
C GLU A 73 -18.62 -4.34 9.75
N HIS A 74 -19.00 -3.50 10.71
CA HIS A 74 -18.18 -2.38 11.16
C HIS A 74 -17.34 -2.76 12.37
N ASP A 75 -16.03 -2.52 12.31
CA ASP A 75 -15.09 -2.87 13.39
C ASP A 75 -14.03 -1.77 13.59
N ALA A 76 -13.98 -1.24 14.81
CA ALA A 76 -13.07 -0.18 15.22
C ALA A 76 -11.59 -0.61 15.18
N ALA A 77 -11.30 -1.91 15.19
CA ALA A 77 -9.93 -2.43 15.06
C ALA A 77 -9.27 -2.01 13.73
N TRP A 78 -10.08 -1.73 12.71
CA TRP A 78 -9.64 -1.29 11.38
C TRP A 78 -9.54 0.24 11.22
N ARG A 79 -9.73 1.02 12.29
CA ARG A 79 -9.57 2.50 12.27
C ARG A 79 -8.17 2.94 11.90
N GLU A 80 -8.06 4.13 11.32
CA GLU A 80 -6.78 4.78 11.07
C GLU A 80 -5.98 4.98 12.37
N ILE A 81 -4.68 5.21 12.24
CA ILE A 81 -3.84 5.66 13.34
C ILE A 81 -4.47 6.87 14.06
N HIS A 82 -4.54 6.84 15.39
CA HIS A 82 -4.95 8.00 16.17
C HIS A 82 -3.82 9.03 16.18
N VAL A 83 -4.03 10.19 15.55
CA VAL A 83 -2.98 11.21 15.41
C VAL A 83 -3.07 12.33 16.46
N GLY A 84 -4.05 12.24 17.37
CA GLY A 84 -4.21 13.18 18.49
C GLY A 84 -4.22 14.63 18.04
N ASP A 85 -3.39 15.46 18.64
CA ASP A 85 -3.33 16.91 18.39
C ASP A 85 -2.84 17.27 16.98
N TRP A 86 -2.40 16.30 16.16
CA TRP A 86 -2.14 16.57 14.74
C TRP A 86 -3.41 16.67 13.92
N GLU A 87 -4.54 16.17 14.42
CA GLU A 87 -5.80 16.13 13.69
C GLU A 87 -6.26 17.53 13.25
N GLY A 88 -6.69 17.64 12.00
CA GLY A 88 -7.09 18.91 11.38
C GLY A 88 -5.92 19.82 10.99
N LEU A 89 -4.67 19.46 11.27
CA LEU A 89 -3.51 20.28 10.92
C LEU A 89 -2.94 19.92 9.55
N THR A 90 -2.38 20.90 8.85
CA THR A 90 -1.51 20.66 7.69
C THR A 90 -0.13 20.20 8.15
N MET A 91 0.68 19.68 7.23
CA MET A 91 2.07 19.30 7.54
C MET A 91 2.89 20.50 8.03
N GLU A 92 2.70 21.68 7.44
CA GLU A 92 3.41 22.91 7.84
C GLU A 92 3.09 23.28 9.29
N GLN A 93 1.82 23.20 9.67
CA GLN A 93 1.38 23.45 11.04
C GLN A 93 1.91 22.41 12.02
N VAL A 94 2.00 21.14 11.62
CA VAL A 94 2.63 20.09 12.45
C VAL A 94 4.12 20.37 12.65
N VAL A 95 4.84 20.79 11.61
CA VAL A 95 6.27 21.16 11.70
C VAL A 95 6.48 22.33 12.66
N GLU A 96 5.61 23.33 12.61
CA GLU A 96 5.65 24.49 13.50
C GLU A 96 5.33 24.13 14.96
N ARG A 97 4.28 23.34 15.19
CA ARG A 97 3.75 23.07 16.54
C ARG A 97 4.41 21.89 17.25
N PHE A 98 4.91 20.91 16.50
CA PHE A 98 5.48 19.66 17.03
C PHE A 98 6.87 19.35 16.44
N PRO A 99 7.84 20.29 16.49
CA PRO A 99 9.15 20.12 15.85
C PRO A 99 9.92 18.90 16.39
N GLU A 100 9.77 18.58 17.69
CA GLU A 100 10.42 17.42 18.31
C GLU A 100 9.87 16.08 17.78
N GLN A 101 8.56 16.00 17.52
CA GLN A 101 7.93 14.81 16.94
C GLN A 101 8.33 14.64 15.47
N ILE A 102 8.47 15.74 14.72
CA ILE A 102 9.01 15.71 13.36
C ILE A 102 10.48 15.25 13.36
N ALA A 103 11.30 15.70 14.31
CA ALA A 103 12.67 15.20 14.47
C ALA A 103 12.67 13.70 14.80
N ALA A 104 11.82 13.26 15.74
CA ALA A 104 11.67 11.84 16.07
C ALA A 104 11.25 11.00 14.87
N LEU A 105 10.34 11.50 14.02
CA LEU A 105 9.91 10.82 12.80
C LEU A 105 11.07 10.68 11.79
N LYS A 106 11.90 11.73 11.62
CA LYS A 106 13.09 11.69 10.75
C LYS A 106 14.13 10.68 11.26
N ASP A 107 14.32 10.63 12.57
CA ASP A 107 15.23 9.71 13.25
C ASP A 107 14.64 8.29 13.39
N ARG A 108 13.40 8.08 12.95
CA ARG A 108 12.63 6.83 13.11
C ARG A 108 12.51 6.37 14.57
N ARG A 109 12.50 7.31 15.49
CA ARG A 109 12.24 7.07 16.92
C ARG A 109 10.76 6.76 17.14
N THR A 110 10.48 5.94 18.14
CA THR A 110 9.11 5.65 18.57
C THR A 110 8.60 6.80 19.44
N PHE A 111 7.42 7.31 19.11
CA PHE A 111 6.67 8.29 19.90
C PHE A 111 5.18 8.17 19.58
N ALA A 112 4.32 8.73 20.43
CA ALA A 112 2.89 8.85 20.18
C ALA A 112 2.60 10.06 19.28
N ILE A 113 1.97 9.84 18.13
CA ILE A 113 1.72 10.90 17.14
C ILE A 113 0.65 11.84 17.69
N GLY A 114 1.01 13.10 17.92
CA GLY A 114 0.13 14.10 18.55
C GLY A 114 -0.44 13.66 19.90
N GLY A 115 0.23 12.76 20.63
CA GLY A 115 -0.30 12.18 21.87
C GLY A 115 -1.34 11.06 21.69
N GLY A 116 -1.58 10.63 20.44
CA GLY A 116 -2.43 9.49 20.10
C GLY A 116 -1.70 8.14 20.15
N GLU A 117 -1.77 7.39 19.07
CA GLU A 117 -1.10 6.10 18.92
C GLU A 117 0.37 6.29 18.46
N SER A 118 1.22 5.38 18.88
CA SER A 118 2.55 5.15 18.32
C SER A 118 2.50 4.07 17.23
N TRP A 119 3.49 4.07 16.32
CA TRP A 119 3.58 3.03 15.28
C TRP A 119 3.59 1.59 15.82
N PRO A 120 4.31 1.25 16.91
CA PRO A 120 4.24 -0.09 17.50
C PRO A 120 2.84 -0.48 18.00
N GLU A 121 2.04 0.48 18.46
CA GLU A 121 0.65 0.21 18.87
C GLU A 121 -0.22 -0.10 17.65
N VAL A 122 -0.08 0.68 16.58
CA VAL A 122 -0.78 0.42 15.32
C VAL A 122 -0.37 -0.93 14.72
N PHE A 123 0.91 -1.31 14.76
CA PHE A 123 1.36 -2.62 14.29
C PHE A 123 0.68 -3.76 15.03
N ARG A 124 0.64 -3.68 16.36
CA ARG A 124 0.03 -4.70 17.20
C ARG A 124 -1.47 -4.83 16.91
N ARG A 125 -2.16 -3.70 16.78
CA ARG A 125 -3.60 -3.65 16.47
C ARG A 125 -3.87 -4.21 15.07
N ALA A 126 -3.09 -3.81 14.08
CA ALA A 126 -3.21 -4.29 12.71
C ALA A 126 -2.99 -5.82 12.63
N ASP A 127 -1.91 -6.34 13.24
CA ASP A 127 -1.61 -7.77 13.27
C ASP A 127 -2.73 -8.58 13.93
N ALA A 128 -3.22 -8.12 15.08
CA ALA A 128 -4.32 -8.77 15.79
C ALA A 128 -5.62 -8.77 14.96
N SER A 129 -5.91 -7.68 14.25
CA SER A 129 -7.09 -7.55 13.39
C SER A 129 -7.03 -8.52 12.22
N LEU A 130 -5.90 -8.59 11.52
CA LEU A 130 -5.70 -9.53 10.41
C LEU A 130 -5.73 -10.99 10.88
N GLN A 131 -5.12 -11.29 12.02
CA GLN A 131 -5.16 -12.64 12.61
C GLN A 131 -6.59 -13.06 12.96
N THR A 132 -7.35 -12.17 13.61
CA THR A 132 -8.75 -12.41 13.99
C THR A 132 -9.62 -12.62 12.75
N LEU A 133 -9.47 -11.79 11.72
CA LEU A 133 -10.18 -11.96 10.45
C LEU A 133 -9.90 -13.35 9.85
N ARG A 134 -8.62 -13.73 9.72
CA ARG A 134 -8.22 -15.03 9.15
C ARG A 134 -8.77 -16.23 9.92
N GLN A 135 -8.94 -16.11 11.24
CA GLN A 135 -9.53 -17.17 12.07
C GLN A 135 -11.04 -17.32 11.87
N ARG A 136 -11.72 -16.26 11.45
CA ARG A 136 -13.17 -16.24 11.22
C ARG A 136 -13.56 -16.63 9.80
N MET A 137 -12.63 -16.53 8.85
CA MET A 137 -12.88 -16.84 7.44
C MET A 137 -13.15 -18.34 7.23
N PRO A 138 -14.09 -18.72 6.34
CA PRO A 138 -14.27 -20.10 5.96
C PRO A 138 -13.03 -20.64 5.23
N GLU A 139 -12.94 -21.97 5.14
CA GLU A 139 -11.87 -22.60 4.36
C GLU A 139 -11.94 -22.17 2.89
N GLY A 140 -10.84 -21.61 2.36
CA GLY A 140 -10.83 -21.07 0.99
C GLY A 140 -11.46 -19.68 0.85
N GLY A 141 -11.84 -19.04 1.97
CA GLY A 141 -12.64 -17.83 1.97
C GLY A 141 -11.92 -16.58 1.45
N ARG A 142 -12.73 -15.63 0.98
CA ARG A 142 -12.33 -14.31 0.51
C ARG A 142 -12.96 -13.23 1.37
N ALA A 143 -12.16 -12.30 1.87
CA ALA A 143 -12.62 -11.14 2.63
C ALA A 143 -12.23 -9.85 1.94
N ILE A 144 -13.10 -8.84 2.01
CA ILE A 144 -12.78 -7.46 1.65
C ILE A 144 -12.93 -6.57 2.88
N VAL A 145 -11.94 -5.70 3.10
CA VAL A 145 -11.86 -4.83 4.28
C VAL A 145 -11.64 -3.39 3.85
N PHE A 146 -12.62 -2.52 4.11
CA PHE A 146 -12.54 -1.09 3.85
C PHE A 146 -11.91 -0.38 5.05
N THR A 147 -10.72 0.18 4.86
CA THR A 147 -9.87 0.74 5.93
C THR A 147 -9.10 1.97 5.42
N HIS A 148 -7.94 2.25 6.01
CA HIS A 148 -7.18 3.49 5.86
C HIS A 148 -5.73 3.22 5.45
N GLY A 149 -5.06 4.27 5.01
CA GLY A 149 -3.70 4.16 4.47
C GLY A 149 -2.69 3.68 5.51
N GLY A 150 -2.78 4.19 6.75
CA GLY A 150 -1.86 3.81 7.82
C GLY A 150 -1.99 2.35 8.25
N ILE A 151 -3.21 1.81 8.32
CA ILE A 151 -3.43 0.39 8.66
C ILE A 151 -2.93 -0.55 7.56
N ILE A 152 -3.19 -0.23 6.29
CA ILE A 152 -2.67 -1.04 5.18
C ILE A 152 -1.13 -1.03 5.21
N ALA A 153 -0.51 0.14 5.39
CA ALA A 153 0.94 0.24 5.51
C ALA A 153 1.48 -0.54 6.72
N ALA A 154 0.82 -0.46 7.88
CA ALA A 154 1.13 -1.23 9.09
C ALA A 154 1.16 -2.74 8.84
N LEU A 155 0.13 -3.27 8.18
CA LEU A 155 0.05 -4.68 7.82
C LEU A 155 1.16 -5.09 6.86
N LEU A 156 1.29 -4.38 5.74
CA LEU A 156 2.29 -4.70 4.72
C LEU A 156 3.71 -4.66 5.27
N SER A 157 4.01 -3.72 6.16
CA SER A 157 5.33 -3.63 6.76
C SER A 157 5.71 -4.85 7.62
N GLY A 158 4.74 -5.44 8.32
CA GLY A 158 4.98 -6.62 9.15
C GLY A 158 5.18 -7.85 8.30
N LEU A 159 4.38 -7.98 7.23
CA LEU A 159 4.50 -9.05 6.25
C LEU A 159 5.84 -8.98 5.51
N LEU A 160 6.26 -7.77 5.11
CA LEU A 160 7.49 -7.56 4.35
C LEU A 160 8.77 -7.43 5.22
N GLY A 161 8.64 -7.40 6.55
CA GLY A 161 9.79 -7.27 7.45
C GLY A 161 10.47 -5.89 7.42
N VAL A 162 9.72 -4.83 7.13
CA VAL A 162 10.22 -3.45 6.94
C VAL A 162 9.65 -2.45 7.95
N ARG A 163 9.31 -2.92 9.16
CA ARG A 163 8.74 -2.08 10.24
C ARG A 163 9.67 -0.98 10.74
N ASP A 164 10.96 -1.10 10.51
CA ASP A 164 11.97 -0.09 10.79
C ASP A 164 11.98 1.06 9.77
N ARG A 165 11.10 1.04 8.74
CA ARG A 165 11.05 2.03 7.64
C ARG A 165 9.82 2.94 7.64
N PHE A 166 9.04 2.98 8.72
CA PHE A 166 7.90 3.91 8.85
C PHE A 166 8.31 5.38 8.81
N PRO A 167 7.39 6.30 8.41
CA PRO A 167 5.94 6.11 8.22
C PRO A 167 5.47 5.53 6.87
N TRP A 168 6.31 5.52 5.83
CA TRP A 168 5.88 5.14 4.47
C TRP A 168 6.80 4.07 3.87
N PRO A 169 6.75 2.82 4.37
CA PRO A 169 7.67 1.78 3.93
C PRO A 169 7.50 1.40 2.45
N LEU A 170 6.30 1.59 1.89
CA LEU A 170 5.94 1.23 0.51
C LEU A 170 5.23 2.36 -0.25
N GLY A 171 5.29 3.59 0.28
CA GLY A 171 4.65 4.76 -0.32
C GLY A 171 3.23 4.99 0.22
N ARG A 172 2.57 6.01 -0.33
CA ARG A 172 1.21 6.38 0.07
C ARG A 172 0.19 5.51 -0.65
N MET A 173 -0.73 4.90 0.10
CA MET A 173 -1.87 4.18 -0.47
C MET A 173 -2.78 5.20 -1.18
N ARG A 174 -3.31 4.90 -2.37
CA ARG A 174 -4.22 5.77 -3.13
C ARG A 174 -5.66 5.59 -2.66
N ASN A 175 -6.48 6.62 -2.82
CA ASN A 175 -7.90 6.52 -2.45
C ASN A 175 -8.62 5.47 -3.31
N THR A 176 -9.39 4.58 -2.68
CA THR A 176 -9.97 3.36 -3.28
C THR A 176 -8.96 2.33 -3.80
N GLY A 177 -7.65 2.53 -3.58
CA GLY A 177 -6.62 1.58 -3.96
C GLY A 177 -6.79 0.25 -3.22
N ARG A 178 -6.73 -0.85 -3.98
CA ARG A 178 -6.91 -2.21 -3.49
C ARG A 178 -5.57 -2.89 -3.27
N THR A 179 -5.39 -3.52 -2.11
CA THR A 179 -4.23 -4.32 -1.78
C THR A 179 -4.69 -5.73 -1.41
N THR A 180 -4.38 -6.70 -2.25
CA THR A 180 -4.85 -8.08 -2.07
C THR A 180 -3.73 -8.96 -1.54
N LEU A 181 -4.01 -9.67 -0.46
CA LEU A 181 -3.13 -10.64 0.17
C LEU A 181 -3.72 -12.04 0.04
N ARG A 182 -2.90 -13.05 -0.26
CA ARG A 182 -3.28 -14.46 -0.28
C ARG A 182 -2.44 -15.21 0.73
N PHE A 183 -3.09 -16.04 1.54
CA PHE A 183 -2.46 -16.84 2.58
C PHE A 183 -2.62 -18.31 2.23
N SER A 184 -1.54 -19.07 2.22
CA SER A 184 -1.54 -20.52 1.97
C SER A 184 -0.60 -21.21 2.94
N GLY A 185 -1.16 -21.93 3.92
CA GLY A 185 -0.36 -22.48 5.02
C GLY A 185 0.40 -21.38 5.78
N GLY A 186 1.73 -21.47 5.81
CA GLY A 186 2.62 -20.46 6.42
C GLY A 186 3.05 -19.33 5.50
N GLN A 187 2.69 -19.37 4.21
CA GLN A 187 3.12 -18.41 3.20
C GLN A 187 2.09 -17.28 3.00
N VAL A 188 2.60 -16.11 2.62
CA VAL A 188 1.80 -14.92 2.32
C VAL A 188 2.23 -14.37 0.96
N GLU A 189 1.27 -14.07 0.12
CA GLU A 189 1.47 -13.45 -1.18
C GLU A 189 0.73 -12.11 -1.21
N LEU A 190 1.42 -11.03 -1.51
CA LEU A 190 0.85 -9.76 -1.91
C LEU A 190 0.44 -9.87 -3.38
N VAL A 191 -0.79 -10.30 -3.67
CA VAL A 191 -1.31 -10.52 -5.02
C VAL A 191 -1.38 -9.22 -5.83
N ALA A 192 -1.78 -8.13 -5.17
CA ALA A 192 -1.85 -6.81 -5.78
C ALA A 192 -1.56 -5.76 -4.71
N HIS A 193 -0.82 -4.73 -5.08
CA HIS A 193 -0.55 -3.59 -4.21
C HIS A 193 -1.13 -2.32 -4.80
N ASN A 194 -1.95 -1.63 -4.00
CA ASN A 194 -2.45 -0.29 -4.29
C ASN A 194 -3.08 -0.15 -5.71
N ASP A 195 -3.82 -1.18 -6.15
CA ASP A 195 -4.47 -1.24 -7.46
C ASP A 195 -5.70 -0.31 -7.49
N ASP A 196 -5.61 0.77 -8.25
CA ASP A 196 -6.67 1.74 -8.54
C ASP A 196 -7.06 1.74 -10.02
N SER A 197 -6.78 0.66 -10.75
CA SER A 197 -7.10 0.53 -12.18
C SER A 197 -8.60 0.64 -12.51
N HIS A 198 -9.48 0.49 -11.51
CA HIS A 198 -10.92 0.76 -11.64
C HIS A 198 -11.25 2.26 -11.69
N VAL A 199 -10.38 3.13 -11.20
CA VAL A 199 -10.58 4.58 -11.25
C VAL A 199 -10.24 5.08 -12.65
N PRO A 200 -11.10 5.87 -13.32
CA PRO A 200 -10.78 6.51 -14.59
C PRO A 200 -9.46 7.30 -14.52
N MET A 201 -8.64 7.23 -15.57
CA MET A 201 -7.29 7.81 -15.57
C MET A 201 -7.25 9.31 -15.25
N ASP A 202 -8.27 10.07 -15.65
CA ASP A 202 -8.42 11.50 -15.36
C ASP A 202 -8.78 11.79 -13.88
N LEU A 203 -9.24 10.77 -13.15
CA LEU A 203 -9.63 10.84 -11.74
C LEU A 203 -8.68 10.09 -10.81
N GLN A 204 -7.68 9.40 -11.36
CA GLN A 204 -6.62 8.77 -10.59
C GLN A 204 -5.77 9.84 -9.91
N GLN A 205 -5.33 9.55 -8.69
CA GLN A 205 -4.37 10.42 -8.02
C GLN A 205 -3.05 10.39 -8.79
N ALA A 206 -2.69 11.53 -9.38
CA ALA A 206 -1.37 11.70 -9.95
C ALA A 206 -0.32 11.43 -8.86
N TYR A 207 0.57 10.49 -9.13
CA TYR A 207 1.75 10.30 -8.31
C TYR A 207 2.88 11.15 -8.90
N GLU A 208 3.28 12.18 -8.17
CA GLU A 208 4.48 12.96 -8.49
C GLU A 208 5.68 12.35 -7.73
N PRO A 209 6.63 11.72 -8.42
CA PRO A 209 7.84 11.21 -7.78
C PRO A 209 8.60 12.36 -7.10
N ARG A 210 9.12 12.09 -5.90
CA ARG A 210 10.03 13.05 -5.25
C ARG A 210 11.30 13.23 -6.09
N ALA A 211 11.98 14.35 -5.90
CA ALA A 211 13.20 14.65 -6.65
C ALA A 211 14.30 13.59 -6.46
N ASP A 212 14.30 12.87 -5.32
CA ASP A 212 15.21 11.77 -5.01
C ASP A 212 14.73 10.40 -5.52
N GLN A 213 13.63 10.34 -6.28
CA GLN A 213 13.00 9.10 -6.74
C GLN A 213 13.13 8.91 -8.26
N VAL A 214 13.43 7.67 -8.63
CA VAL A 214 13.40 7.17 -10.01
C VAL A 214 12.18 6.27 -10.19
N VAL A 215 11.48 6.43 -11.31
CA VAL A 215 10.37 5.55 -11.70
C VAL A 215 10.90 4.47 -12.64
N VAL A 216 10.81 3.22 -12.20
CA VAL A 216 11.17 2.04 -12.99
C VAL A 216 9.89 1.38 -13.49
N HIS A 217 9.67 1.39 -14.80
CA HIS A 217 8.57 0.67 -15.43
C HIS A 217 9.02 -0.76 -15.74
N LEU A 218 8.38 -1.73 -15.11
CA LEU A 218 8.54 -3.15 -15.43
C LEU A 218 7.64 -3.49 -16.60
N THR A 219 8.24 -3.73 -17.76
CA THR A 219 7.52 -4.03 -19.01
C THR A 219 7.23 -5.51 -19.19
N SER A 220 8.02 -6.39 -18.56
CA SER A 220 7.79 -7.84 -18.48
C SER A 220 8.59 -8.45 -17.32
N ILE A 221 8.01 -9.47 -16.68
CA ILE A 221 8.67 -10.28 -15.63
C ILE A 221 8.55 -11.75 -16.01
N SER A 222 9.68 -12.43 -16.22
CA SER A 222 9.70 -13.88 -16.41
C SER A 222 9.78 -14.60 -15.06
N THR A 223 8.93 -15.61 -14.85
CA THR A 223 8.99 -16.50 -13.68
C THR A 223 10.03 -17.61 -13.82
N ASP A 224 10.55 -17.80 -15.03
CA ASP A 224 11.58 -18.80 -15.30
C ASP A 224 12.95 -18.27 -14.84
N ASN A 225 13.60 -19.00 -13.94
CA ASN A 225 15.00 -18.73 -13.56
C ASN A 225 15.98 -19.00 -14.72
N ALA A 226 15.49 -19.51 -15.86
CA ALA A 226 16.24 -19.90 -17.03
C ALA A 226 15.94 -18.98 -18.23
N ALA A 227 16.06 -17.66 -18.06
CA ALA A 227 16.14 -16.77 -19.21
C ALA A 227 17.62 -16.54 -19.57
N THR A 228 18.18 -17.44 -20.37
CA THR A 228 19.30 -17.13 -21.26
C THR A 228 18.75 -16.25 -22.38
N ASP A 229 18.57 -14.95 -22.15
CA ASP A 229 18.27 -14.05 -23.26
C ASP A 229 19.08 -12.75 -23.17
N THR A 230 19.88 -12.56 -24.19
CA THR A 230 21.04 -11.68 -24.32
C THR A 230 20.68 -10.22 -24.63
N ALA A 231 19.56 -9.71 -24.10
CA ALA A 231 19.14 -8.33 -24.30
C ALA A 231 18.52 -7.66 -23.06
N THR A 232 18.79 -8.16 -21.85
CA THR A 232 18.56 -7.36 -20.64
C THR A 232 19.58 -6.23 -20.57
N THR A 233 19.13 -4.99 -20.76
CA THR A 233 19.90 -3.85 -20.25
C THR A 233 20.16 -4.12 -18.78
N ASP A 234 21.42 -4.11 -18.35
CA ASP A 234 21.79 -4.30 -16.95
C ASP A 234 20.92 -3.38 -16.09
N PHE A 235 20.07 -4.00 -15.26
CA PHE A 235 19.04 -3.33 -14.48
C PHE A 235 19.65 -2.23 -13.59
N ASN A 236 20.87 -2.47 -13.09
CA ASN A 236 21.64 -1.50 -12.30
C ASN A 236 22.14 -0.34 -13.14
N SER A 237 22.60 -0.61 -14.37
CA SER A 237 22.99 0.41 -15.34
C SER A 237 21.79 1.27 -15.76
N ALA A 238 20.62 0.66 -15.93
CA ALA A 238 19.38 1.35 -16.25
C ALA A 238 18.94 2.31 -15.13
N ILE A 239 18.99 1.86 -13.86
CA ILE A 239 18.72 2.70 -12.68
C ILE A 239 19.77 3.82 -12.55
N LYS A 240 21.05 3.50 -12.74
CA LYS A 240 22.15 4.49 -12.68
C LYS A 240 22.01 5.56 -13.78
N SER A 241 21.62 5.15 -14.98
CA SER A 241 21.32 6.05 -16.09
C SER A 241 20.11 6.94 -15.78
N ALA A 242 19.04 6.37 -15.22
CA ALA A 242 17.86 7.12 -14.77
C ALA A 242 18.21 8.20 -13.74
N ARG A 243 19.07 7.86 -12.77
CA ARG A 243 19.57 8.80 -11.75
C ARG A 243 20.37 9.94 -12.37
N ASN A 244 21.23 9.62 -13.34
CA ASN A 244 22.04 10.62 -14.04
C ASN A 244 21.20 11.55 -14.94
N ALA A 245 20.02 11.11 -15.40
CA ALA A 245 19.09 11.91 -16.17
C ALA A 245 18.30 12.94 -15.33
N GLY A 246 18.40 12.89 -14.00
CA GLY A 246 17.78 13.84 -13.07
C GLY A 246 16.47 13.33 -12.42
N ALA A 247 15.92 14.16 -11.53
CA ALA A 247 14.67 13.91 -10.81
C ALA A 247 13.52 13.52 -11.75
N GLY A 248 12.81 12.43 -11.43
CA GLY A 248 11.67 11.97 -12.23
C GLY A 248 12.04 11.18 -13.49
N GLY A 249 13.30 10.72 -13.62
CA GLY A 249 13.71 9.82 -14.68
C GLY A 249 12.84 8.55 -14.72
N VAL A 250 12.27 8.28 -15.90
CA VAL A 250 11.52 7.05 -16.19
C VAL A 250 12.43 6.10 -16.92
N VAL A 251 12.59 4.88 -16.41
CA VAL A 251 13.34 3.82 -17.09
C VAL A 251 12.48 2.57 -17.20
N SER A 252 12.42 2.02 -18.41
CA SER A 252 11.73 0.76 -18.68
C SER A 252 12.71 -0.39 -18.62
N VAL A 253 12.38 -1.43 -17.86
CA VAL A 253 13.23 -2.61 -17.72
C VAL A 253 12.39 -3.90 -17.78
N SER A 254 12.96 -4.92 -18.40
CA SER A 254 12.49 -6.30 -18.41
C SER A 254 13.47 -7.18 -17.62
N GLY A 255 13.00 -8.20 -16.89
CA GLY A 255 13.89 -9.09 -16.14
C GLY A 255 13.19 -10.31 -15.56
N THR A 256 13.91 -11.15 -14.82
CA THR A 256 13.31 -12.28 -14.09
C THR A 256 12.81 -11.85 -12.71
N SER A 257 11.84 -12.58 -12.16
CA SER A 257 11.36 -12.39 -10.79
C SER A 257 12.48 -12.37 -9.74
N HIS A 258 13.54 -13.15 -9.98
CA HIS A 258 14.69 -13.27 -9.08
C HIS A 258 15.57 -12.01 -9.12
N GLN A 259 15.86 -11.47 -10.31
CA GLN A 259 16.64 -10.23 -10.45
C GLN A 259 15.97 -9.03 -9.78
N ILE A 260 14.64 -8.96 -9.87
CA ILE A 260 13.85 -7.88 -9.23
C ILE A 260 13.83 -8.07 -7.70
N ALA A 261 13.78 -9.32 -7.22
CA ALA A 261 13.87 -9.66 -5.80
C ALA A 261 15.23 -9.33 -5.19
N GLU A 262 16.33 -9.69 -5.85
CA GLU A 262 17.69 -9.34 -5.41
C GLU A 262 17.89 -7.83 -5.34
N LEU A 263 17.37 -7.08 -6.33
CA LEU A 263 17.39 -5.62 -6.31
C LEU A 263 16.58 -5.07 -5.13
N ALA A 264 15.35 -5.57 -4.94
CA ALA A 264 14.50 -5.18 -3.81
C ALA A 264 15.18 -5.46 -2.47
N GLN A 265 15.89 -6.58 -2.32
CA GLN A 265 16.65 -6.91 -1.11
C GLN A 265 17.88 -6.02 -0.93
N ALA A 266 18.69 -5.82 -1.98
CA ALA A 266 19.88 -4.97 -1.96
C ALA A 266 19.53 -3.50 -1.68
N THR A 267 18.34 -3.05 -2.11
CA THR A 267 17.85 -1.71 -1.82
C THR A 267 17.16 -1.62 -0.45
N SER A 268 16.34 -2.62 -0.09
CA SER A 268 15.58 -2.62 1.17
C SER A 268 16.38 -2.93 2.43
N GLY A 269 17.65 -3.38 2.34
CA GLY A 269 18.45 -3.77 3.51
C GLY A 269 17.75 -4.75 4.46
N ALA A 270 16.66 -5.38 4.00
CA ALA A 270 15.79 -6.20 4.82
C ALA A 270 16.45 -7.57 5.01
N SER A 271 16.62 -7.96 6.27
CA SER A 271 17.03 -9.32 6.62
C SER A 271 15.85 -10.27 6.42
N THR A 272 16.03 -11.21 5.47
CA THR A 272 15.47 -12.57 5.50
C THR A 272 13.94 -12.71 5.50
N ARG A 273 13.32 -12.53 4.33
CA ARG A 273 12.34 -13.46 3.73
C ARG A 273 12.49 -13.35 2.21
N GLU A 274 12.58 -14.47 1.50
CA GLU A 274 12.74 -14.44 0.04
C GLU A 274 11.42 -13.94 -0.56
N PHE A 275 11.44 -12.85 -1.33
CA PHE A 275 10.24 -12.39 -2.04
C PHE A 275 10.37 -12.73 -3.52
N ARG A 276 9.29 -13.14 -4.19
CA ARG A 276 9.25 -13.38 -5.64
C ARG A 276 8.26 -12.43 -6.28
N PHE A 277 8.72 -11.58 -7.18
CA PHE A 277 7.83 -10.77 -8.02
C PHE A 277 7.13 -11.69 -9.04
N LEU A 278 5.82 -11.61 -9.21
CA LEU A 278 5.12 -12.32 -10.29
C LEU A 278 4.88 -11.39 -11.47
N ALA A 279 4.64 -11.97 -12.66
CA ALA A 279 4.25 -11.20 -13.82
C ALA A 279 2.96 -10.40 -13.55
N PRO A 280 2.90 -9.11 -13.95
CA PRO A 280 1.66 -8.37 -13.87
C PRO A 280 0.59 -9.03 -14.76
N PRO A 281 -0.71 -8.91 -14.41
CA PRO A 281 -1.80 -9.36 -15.26
C PRO A 281 -1.71 -8.75 -16.67
N LYS A 282 -2.13 -9.51 -17.70
CA LYS A 282 -2.04 -9.11 -19.11
C LYS A 282 -2.64 -7.71 -19.33
N GLY A 283 -1.85 -6.78 -19.88
CA GLY A 283 -2.27 -5.39 -20.14
C GLY A 283 -2.06 -4.42 -18.99
N ARG A 284 -1.51 -4.84 -17.85
CA ARG A 284 -1.12 -3.97 -16.75
C ARG A 284 0.38 -3.65 -16.81
N SER A 285 0.74 -2.39 -16.61
CA SER A 285 2.13 -1.99 -16.38
C SER A 285 2.40 -1.93 -14.89
N SER A 286 3.57 -2.40 -14.48
CA SER A 286 4.02 -2.34 -13.10
C SER A 286 5.12 -1.32 -12.96
N ARG A 287 5.08 -0.52 -11.90
CA ARG A 287 6.11 0.46 -11.60
C ARG A 287 6.80 0.12 -10.27
N LEU A 288 8.07 0.45 -10.19
CA LEU A 288 8.82 0.45 -8.95
C LEU A 288 9.38 1.86 -8.79
N LEU A 289 9.28 2.40 -7.60
CA LEU A 289 9.90 3.67 -7.26
C LEU A 289 11.13 3.36 -6.43
N ILE A 290 12.29 3.82 -6.88
CA ILE A 290 13.54 3.61 -6.17
C ILE A 290 14.08 4.98 -5.77
N SER A 291 14.14 5.25 -4.46
CA SER A 291 14.77 6.48 -3.96
C SER A 291 16.31 6.37 -3.92
N GLU A 292 17.01 7.50 -3.80
CA GLU A 292 18.46 7.56 -3.52
C GLU A 292 18.88 6.82 -2.23
N SER A 293 18.01 6.82 -1.21
CA SER A 293 18.21 6.06 0.04
C SER A 293 17.88 4.56 -0.07
N HIS A 294 17.68 4.07 -1.29
CA HIS A 294 17.31 2.68 -1.58
C HIS A 294 15.96 2.23 -0.98
N GLN A 295 15.04 3.14 -0.66
CA GLN A 295 13.66 2.74 -0.42
C GLN A 295 13.00 2.35 -1.75
N MET A 296 12.62 1.07 -1.86
CA MET A 296 11.71 0.59 -2.90
C MET A 296 10.28 0.89 -2.44
N LEU A 297 9.58 1.78 -3.14
CA LEU A 297 8.13 1.91 -3.02
C LEU A 297 7.54 1.15 -4.21
N LEU A 298 6.70 0.16 -3.91
CA LEU A 298 6.02 -0.63 -4.92
C LEU A 298 4.94 0.25 -5.54
N ASP A 299 4.95 0.41 -6.85
CA ASP A 299 3.95 1.23 -7.52
C ASP A 299 3.21 0.43 -8.60
N TYR A 300 1.97 0.08 -8.34
CA TYR A 300 1.02 -0.57 -9.25
C TYR A 300 1.27 -2.05 -9.59
N GLY A 301 0.34 -2.89 -9.10
CA GLY A 301 -0.06 -4.14 -9.77
C GLY A 301 0.94 -5.30 -9.75
N LEU A 302 2.08 -5.17 -9.07
CA LEU A 302 3.04 -6.25 -8.90
C LEU A 302 2.55 -7.21 -7.83
N PRO A 303 2.29 -8.47 -8.19
CA PRO A 303 2.17 -9.50 -7.19
C PRO A 303 3.57 -9.77 -6.62
N ILE A 304 3.69 -9.87 -5.30
CA ILE A 304 4.91 -10.26 -4.60
C ILE A 304 4.56 -11.42 -3.69
N VAL A 305 5.15 -12.58 -3.94
CA VAL A 305 5.02 -13.75 -3.06
C VAL A 305 6.13 -13.68 -2.02
N GLN A 306 5.82 -13.86 -0.73
CA GLN A 306 6.81 -14.22 0.28
C GLN A 306 7.03 -15.74 0.19
N ILE A 307 8.25 -16.17 -0.13
CA ILE A 307 8.72 -17.56 -0.14
C ILE A 307 9.08 -17.98 1.28
#